data_AF-W6TX28-F1
#
_entry.id   AF-W6TX28-F1
#
_cell.length_a   1.000
_cell.length_b   1.000
_cell.length_c   1.000
_cell.angle_alpha   90.00
_cell.angle_beta   90.00
_cell.angle_gamma   90.00
#
_symmetry.space_group_name_H-M   'P 1'
#
loop_
_entity.id
_entity.type
_entity.pdbx_description
1 polymer ?
#
loop_
_entity_poly.entity_id
_entity_poly.type
_entity_poly.pdbx_seq_one_letter_code
_entity_poly.pdbx_strand_id
1 'polypeptide(L)'
;MYHTKITKDFYVFGANRKQKNKFLICMRDIFKSEKINAFNLFSIKGDDRFLGIYYGYKDLEKPIIINYKNDTVGTNQSIKMFKVCYVEFRFKHGSVFCYIKCMKNLLKKEKRNQKYCEILFNHLIDLERKVYEFYDKTLPKGGIVVKWIEKNQK
;
A
#
# COMPACT_ATOMS: atom_id res chain seq x y z
N MET A 1 -11.81 12.05 4.23
CA MET A 1 -11.10 10.76 4.13
C MET A 1 -11.04 10.34 2.66
N TYR A 2 -9.90 9.87 2.16
CA TYR A 2 -9.73 9.46 0.75
C TYR A 2 -9.36 7.98 0.65
N HIS A 3 -10.00 7.27 -0.27
CA HIS A 3 -9.86 5.84 -0.48
C HIS A 3 -9.47 5.56 -1.93
N THR A 4 -8.40 4.80 -2.11
CA THR A 4 -7.97 4.33 -3.43
C THR A 4 -8.80 3.14 -3.90
N LYS A 5 -8.71 2.81 -5.19
CA LYS A 5 -9.13 1.49 -5.68
C LYS A 5 -8.18 0.41 -5.14
N ILE A 6 -8.64 -0.83 -5.10
CA ILE A 6 -7.77 -1.96 -4.75
C ILE A 6 -6.74 -2.16 -5.86
N THR A 7 -5.47 -2.11 -5.48
CA THR A 7 -4.32 -2.26 -6.38
C THR A 7 -3.51 -3.50 -6.04
N LYS A 8 -2.61 -3.90 -6.93
CA LYS A 8 -1.73 -5.05 -6.72
C LYS A 8 -0.72 -4.78 -5.61
N ASP A 9 0.09 -3.74 -5.83
CA ASP A 9 1.20 -3.30 -4.99
C ASP A 9 1.62 -1.85 -5.33
N PHE A 10 2.48 -1.27 -4.49
CA PHE A 10 3.20 -0.04 -4.80
C PHE A 10 4.24 -0.30 -5.89
N TYR A 11 4.44 0.67 -6.78
CA TYR A 11 5.37 0.57 -7.91
C TYR A 11 6.50 1.60 -7.86
N VAL A 12 6.16 2.89 -7.78
CA VAL A 12 7.13 3.97 -7.70
C VAL A 12 6.62 5.00 -6.70
N PHE A 13 7.49 5.53 -5.87
CA PHE A 13 7.15 6.60 -4.94
C PHE A 13 8.37 7.44 -4.58
N GLY A 14 8.13 8.69 -4.25
CA GLY A 14 9.16 9.62 -3.82
C GLY A 14 8.75 11.08 -3.86
N ALA A 15 9.50 11.90 -3.14
CA ALA A 15 9.38 13.35 -3.21
C ALA A 15 9.75 13.83 -4.62
N ASN A 16 8.94 14.73 -5.18
CA ASN A 16 9.25 15.32 -6.47
C ASN A 16 10.44 16.28 -6.33
N ARG A 17 11.53 16.01 -7.06
CA ARG A 17 12.78 16.81 -7.00
C ARG A 17 12.56 18.28 -7.34
N LYS A 18 11.63 18.59 -8.25
CA LYS A 18 11.30 19.96 -8.67
C LYS A 18 10.20 20.59 -7.80
N GLN A 19 9.24 19.78 -7.36
CA GLN A 19 8.10 20.23 -6.54
C GLN A 19 8.18 19.59 -5.16
N LYS A 20 9.02 20.16 -4.28
CA LYS A 20 9.29 19.62 -2.94
C LYS A 20 8.05 19.50 -2.04
N ASN A 21 6.93 20.11 -2.43
CA ASN A 21 5.66 20.02 -1.72
C ASN A 21 4.80 18.81 -2.12
N LYS A 22 5.28 17.93 -3.01
CA LYS A 22 4.54 16.74 -3.47
C LYS A 22 5.37 15.48 -3.32
N PHE A 23 4.72 14.44 -2.81
CA PHE A 23 5.23 13.09 -2.76
C PHE A 23 4.37 12.19 -3.63
N LEU A 24 4.95 11.71 -4.73
CA LEU A 24 4.25 10.87 -5.69
C LEU A 24 4.11 9.45 -5.13
N ILE A 25 2.92 8.86 -5.30
CA ILE A 25 2.64 7.44 -5.06
C ILE A 25 2.01 6.84 -6.31
N CYS A 26 2.71 5.89 -6.91
CA CYS A 26 2.25 5.10 -8.04
C CYS A 26 2.02 3.64 -7.60
N MET A 27 0.87 3.09 -7.96
CA MET A 27 0.45 1.73 -7.64
C MET A 27 0.03 1.01 -8.92
N ARG A 28 0.37 -0.28 -9.03
CA ARG A 28 -0.04 -1.10 -10.18
C ARG A 28 -1.47 -1.56 -10.05
N ASP A 29 -2.23 -1.48 -11.13
CA ASP A 29 -3.55 -2.10 -11.21
C ASP A 29 -3.46 -3.60 -10.86
N ILE A 30 -4.57 -4.12 -10.32
CA ILE A 30 -4.65 -5.45 -9.75
C ILE A 30 -4.41 -6.58 -10.77
N PHE A 31 -4.69 -6.34 -12.07
CA PHE A 31 -4.49 -7.31 -13.15
C PHE A 31 -3.60 -6.81 -14.29
N LYS A 32 -3.71 -5.53 -14.67
CA LYS A 32 -2.91 -4.96 -15.76
C LYS A 32 -1.73 -4.20 -15.18
N SER A 33 -0.59 -4.85 -14.96
CA SER A 33 0.57 -4.21 -14.33
C SER A 33 1.10 -2.97 -15.06
N GLU A 34 0.79 -2.82 -16.35
CA GLU A 34 1.10 -1.63 -17.15
C GLU A 34 0.22 -0.43 -16.79
N LYS A 35 -0.98 -0.68 -16.25
CA LYS A 35 -1.89 0.36 -15.80
C LYS A 35 -1.48 0.83 -14.41
N ILE A 36 -1.02 2.08 -14.33
CA ILE A 36 -0.56 2.71 -13.10
C ILE A 36 -1.62 3.69 -12.58
N ASN A 37 -1.98 3.55 -11.30
CA ASN A 37 -2.77 4.54 -10.58
C ASN A 37 -1.81 5.42 -9.77
N ALA A 38 -1.88 6.73 -9.95
CA ALA A 38 -0.99 7.67 -9.28
C ALA A 38 -1.77 8.75 -8.52
N PHE A 39 -1.25 9.14 -7.36
CA PHE A 39 -1.69 10.32 -6.64
C PHE A 39 -0.50 10.96 -5.92
N ASN A 40 -0.68 12.19 -5.43
CA ASN A 40 0.33 12.86 -4.62
C ASN A 40 -0.17 12.98 -3.18
N LEU A 41 0.71 12.70 -2.23
CA LEU A 41 0.62 13.31 -0.92
C LEU A 41 1.22 14.72 -0.99
N PHE A 42 0.72 15.64 -0.18
CA PHE A 42 1.10 17.05 -0.21
C PHE A 42 1.76 17.47 1.09
N SER A 43 2.63 18.48 1.02
CA SER A 43 3.11 19.17 2.21
C SER A 43 1.93 19.64 3.04
N ILE A 44 2.06 19.49 4.35
CA ILE A 44 1.06 19.89 5.34
C ILE A 44 0.89 21.43 5.30
N LYS A 45 -0.33 21.91 5.47
CA LYS A 45 -0.67 23.34 5.59
C LYS A 45 -1.52 23.58 6.83
N GLY A 46 -1.44 24.79 7.38
CA GLY A 46 -2.25 25.18 8.55
C GLY A 46 -1.91 24.36 9.79
N ASP A 47 -2.94 23.93 10.51
CA ASP A 47 -2.82 23.19 11.77
C ASP A 47 -2.92 21.66 11.59
N ASP A 48 -2.95 21.17 10.35
CA ASP A 48 -2.87 19.74 10.05
C ASP A 48 -1.46 19.20 10.37
N ARG A 49 -1.32 17.89 10.48
CA ARG A 49 -0.01 17.24 10.67
C ARG A 49 -0.05 15.77 10.30
N PHE A 50 1.03 15.27 9.72
CA PHE A 50 1.22 13.85 9.51
C PHE A 50 1.40 13.14 10.87
N LEU A 51 0.50 12.18 11.13
CA LEU A 51 0.48 11.39 12.38
C LEU A 51 1.22 10.07 12.23
N GLY A 52 1.35 9.55 11.00
CA GLY A 52 2.13 8.35 10.71
C GLY A 52 1.51 7.46 9.64
N ILE A 53 2.19 6.34 9.41
CA ILE A 53 1.69 5.24 8.58
C ILE A 53 1.09 4.18 9.47
N TYR A 54 -0.07 3.65 9.07
CA TYR A 54 -0.72 2.54 9.75
C TYR A 54 -1.03 1.44 8.76
N TYR A 55 -0.82 0.19 9.18
CA TYR A 55 -1.14 -0.98 8.40
C TYR A 55 -2.31 -1.70 9.01
N GLY A 56 -3.17 -2.24 8.16
CA GLY A 56 -4.33 -3.00 8.62
C GLY A 56 -4.86 -3.92 7.55
N TYR A 57 -5.86 -4.71 7.93
CA TYR A 57 -6.70 -5.43 7.00
C TYR A 57 -8.14 -5.42 7.48
N LYS A 58 -9.06 -5.58 6.54
CA LYS A 58 -10.47 -5.82 6.82
C LYS A 58 -10.83 -7.19 6.28
N ASP A 59 -11.34 -8.04 7.17
CA ASP A 59 -12.07 -9.25 6.79
C ASP A 59 -13.46 -8.86 6.30
N LEU A 60 -13.91 -9.50 5.23
CA LEU A 60 -15.17 -9.21 4.57
C LEU A 60 -16.11 -10.40 4.73
N GLU A 61 -17.32 -10.15 5.21
CA GLU A 61 -18.38 -11.16 5.29
C GLU A 61 -18.75 -11.72 3.92
N LYS A 62 -18.75 -10.85 2.89
CA LYS A 62 -18.97 -11.22 1.49
C LYS A 62 -17.73 -10.91 0.67
N PRO A 63 -17.30 -11.79 -0.25
CA PRO A 63 -16.11 -11.55 -1.04
C PRO A 63 -16.35 -10.45 -2.06
N ILE A 64 -15.32 -9.64 -2.27
CA ILE A 64 -15.26 -8.81 -3.48
C ILE A 64 -14.94 -9.75 -4.64
N ILE A 65 -15.84 -9.81 -5.61
CA ILE A 65 -15.66 -10.54 -6.87
C ILE A 65 -15.07 -9.55 -7.87
N ILE A 66 -13.89 -9.87 -8.39
CA ILE A 66 -13.22 -9.03 -9.39
C ILE A 66 -13.05 -9.85 -10.66
N ASN A 67 -13.76 -9.43 -11.70
CA ASN A 67 -13.71 -10.05 -13.03
C ASN A 67 -12.59 -9.42 -13.86
N TYR A 68 -11.88 -10.24 -14.63
CA TYR A 68 -10.84 -9.80 -15.54
C TYR A 68 -10.76 -10.70 -16.77
N LYS A 69 -10.29 -10.14 -17.88
CA LYS A 69 -9.91 -10.93 -19.05
C LYS A 69 -8.50 -11.45 -18.83
N ASN A 70 -8.31 -12.75 -18.87
CA ASN A 70 -6.98 -13.34 -18.84
C ASN A 70 -6.47 -13.36 -20.29
N ASP A 71 -5.55 -12.46 -20.62
CA ASP A 71 -5.05 -12.33 -21.99
C ASP A 71 -4.27 -13.57 -22.46
N THR A 72 -3.74 -14.40 -21.54
CA THR A 72 -3.07 -15.66 -21.87
C THR A 72 -4.05 -16.78 -22.24
N VAL A 73 -5.21 -16.83 -21.58
CA VAL A 73 -6.23 -17.89 -21.77
C VAL A 73 -7.37 -17.43 -22.70
N GLY A 74 -7.47 -16.12 -22.98
CA GLY A 74 -8.52 -15.52 -23.80
C GLY A 74 -9.89 -15.42 -23.12
N THR A 75 -10.07 -16.01 -21.94
CA THR A 75 -11.37 -16.11 -21.24
C THR A 75 -11.50 -15.13 -20.08
N ASN A 76 -12.75 -14.78 -19.74
CA ASN A 76 -13.07 -14.07 -18.51
C ASN A 76 -12.84 -14.97 -17.29
N GLN A 77 -12.10 -14.48 -16.31
CA GLN A 77 -11.85 -15.12 -15.02
C GLN A 77 -12.31 -14.21 -13.89
N SER A 78 -12.57 -14.80 -12.73
CA SER A 78 -12.93 -14.06 -11.53
C SER A 78 -12.04 -14.47 -10.36
N ILE A 79 -11.65 -13.49 -9.54
CA ILE A 79 -11.07 -13.75 -8.22
C ILE A 79 -12.04 -13.34 -7.13
N LYS A 80 -12.07 -14.12 -6.05
CA LYS A 80 -12.78 -13.79 -4.82
C LYS A 80 -11.78 -13.30 -3.79
N MET A 81 -12.09 -12.17 -3.15
CA MET A 81 -11.25 -11.59 -2.10
C MET A 81 -12.07 -11.35 -0.84
N PHE A 82 -11.74 -12.08 0.23
CA PHE A 82 -12.36 -11.96 1.54
C PHE A 82 -11.56 -11.11 2.54
N LYS A 83 -10.31 -10.75 2.19
CA LYS A 83 -9.43 -9.95 3.04
C LYS A 83 -8.77 -8.87 2.20
N VAL A 84 -8.88 -7.62 2.65
CA VAL A 84 -8.27 -6.46 2.00
C VAL A 84 -7.30 -5.81 2.96
N CYS A 85 -6.01 -5.87 2.65
CA CYS A 85 -4.97 -5.16 3.38
C CYS A 85 -4.89 -3.70 2.92
N TYR A 86 -4.51 -2.80 3.82
CA TYR A 86 -4.33 -1.40 3.49
C TYR A 86 -3.10 -0.79 4.19
N VAL A 87 -2.61 0.28 3.57
CA VAL A 87 -1.67 1.24 4.14
C VAL A 87 -2.42 2.56 4.28
N GLU A 88 -2.46 3.11 5.49
CA GLU A 88 -3.07 4.38 5.81
C GLU A 88 -1.98 5.42 6.04
N PHE A 89 -2.03 6.52 5.28
CA PHE A 89 -1.30 7.74 5.61
C PHE A 89 -2.24 8.63 6.43
N ARG A 90 -1.98 8.73 7.73
CA ARG A 90 -2.86 9.44 8.65
C ARG A 90 -2.36 10.86 8.90
N PHE A 91 -3.30 11.80 8.85
CA PHE A 91 -3.12 13.20 9.17
C PHE A 91 -4.09 13.59 10.29
N LYS A 92 -3.93 14.77 10.88
CA LYS A 92 -4.83 15.24 11.94
C LYS A 92 -6.25 15.45 11.42
N HIS A 93 -6.40 15.96 10.19
CA HIS A 93 -7.71 16.25 9.60
C HIS A 93 -8.18 15.23 8.55
N GLY A 94 -7.48 14.11 8.38
CA GLY A 94 -7.92 13.09 7.44
C GLY A 94 -6.91 11.96 7.24
N SER A 95 -7.28 11.03 6.38
CA SER A 95 -6.44 9.87 6.04
C SER A 95 -6.56 9.53 4.56
N VAL A 96 -5.49 8.96 4.02
CA VAL A 96 -5.43 8.34 2.70
C VAL A 96 -5.24 6.84 2.85
N PHE A 97 -6.22 6.05 2.40
CA PHE A 97 -6.18 4.60 2.44
C PHE A 97 -5.78 4.00 1.08
N CYS A 98 -4.65 3.31 1.06
CA CYS A 98 -4.15 2.53 -0.07
C CYS A 98 -4.47 1.06 0.12
N TYR A 99 -5.37 0.49 -0.69
CA TYR A 99 -5.74 -0.93 -0.58
C TYR A 99 -4.86 -1.81 -1.46
N ILE A 100 -4.08 -2.69 -0.84
CA ILE A 100 -3.04 -3.47 -1.51
C ILE A 100 -3.33 -4.97 -1.41
N LYS A 101 -3.62 -5.61 -2.54
CA LYS A 101 -3.96 -7.04 -2.59
C LYS A 101 -2.82 -7.94 -2.13
N CYS A 102 -1.59 -7.67 -2.57
CA CYS A 102 -0.47 -8.59 -2.37
C CYS A 102 0.07 -8.60 -0.94
N MET A 103 -0.23 -7.58 -0.14
CA MET A 103 0.17 -7.49 1.27
C MET A 103 -0.34 -8.65 2.12
N LYS A 104 -1.49 -9.26 1.77
CA LYS A 104 -2.00 -10.44 2.49
C LYS A 104 -1.02 -11.62 2.50
N ASN A 105 -0.13 -11.70 1.50
CA ASN A 105 0.87 -12.76 1.42
C ASN A 105 1.98 -12.58 2.47
N LEU A 106 2.23 -11.36 2.96
CA LEU A 106 3.21 -11.09 4.02
C LEU A 106 2.76 -11.64 5.38
N LEU A 107 1.45 -11.83 5.56
CA LEU A 107 0.86 -12.36 6.79
C LEU A 107 0.89 -13.89 6.89
N LYS A 108 1.36 -14.57 5.84
CA LYS A 108 1.40 -16.03 5.71
C LYS A 108 2.84 -16.52 5.91
N LYS A 109 3.12 -17.29 6.98
CA LYS A 109 4.47 -17.81 7.24
C LYS A 109 5.03 -18.60 6.06
N GLU A 110 4.20 -19.40 5.40
CA GLU A 110 4.60 -20.25 4.28
C GLU A 110 5.04 -19.47 3.03
N LYS A 111 4.69 -18.19 2.92
CA LYS A 111 5.00 -17.36 1.75
C LYS A 111 6.14 -16.37 1.96
N ARG A 112 6.69 -16.26 3.17
CA ARG A 112 7.69 -15.23 3.52
C ARG A 112 8.96 -15.34 2.65
N ASN A 113 9.41 -16.55 2.39
CA ASN A 113 10.63 -16.84 1.64
C ASN A 113 10.43 -16.80 0.11
N GLN A 114 9.23 -16.43 -0.36
CA GLN A 114 9.03 -16.23 -1.78
C GLN A 114 9.67 -14.90 -2.19
N LYS A 115 10.54 -14.94 -3.22
CA LYS A 115 11.22 -13.76 -3.79
C LYS A 115 10.31 -12.55 -3.98
N TYR A 116 9.06 -12.78 -4.40
CA TYR A 116 8.08 -11.70 -4.55
C TYR A 116 7.68 -11.03 -3.23
N CYS A 117 7.51 -11.80 -2.15
CA CYS A 117 7.19 -11.27 -0.82
C CYS A 117 8.35 -10.46 -0.24
N GLU A 118 9.59 -10.91 -0.44
CA GLU A 118 10.79 -10.17 -0.04
C GLU A 118 10.87 -8.81 -0.75
N ILE A 119 10.64 -8.79 -2.07
CA ILE A 119 10.60 -7.54 -2.86
C ILE A 119 9.50 -6.63 -2.34
N LEU A 120 8.28 -7.14 -2.12
CA LEU A 120 7.17 -6.35 -1.60
C LEU A 120 7.49 -5.77 -0.22
N PHE A 121 8.08 -6.57 0.67
CA PHE A 121 8.46 -6.14 2.02
C PHE A 121 9.51 -5.03 2.00
N ASN A 122 10.59 -5.21 1.25
CA ASN A 122 11.63 -4.18 1.09
C ASN A 122 11.05 -2.89 0.50
N HIS A 123 10.11 -3.01 -0.44
CA HIS A 123 9.46 -1.85 -1.04
C HIS A 123 8.56 -1.10 -0.04
N LEU A 124 7.90 -1.80 0.89
CA LEU A 124 7.15 -1.15 1.97
C LEU A 124 8.05 -0.46 2.99
N ILE A 125 9.21 -1.06 3.33
CA ILE A 125 10.20 -0.42 4.21
C ILE A 125 10.73 0.88 3.58
N ASP A 126 11.06 0.84 2.28
CA ASP A 126 11.54 2.04 1.59
C ASP A 126 10.44 3.11 1.46
N LEU A 127 9.17 2.71 1.27
CA LEU A 127 8.02 3.61 1.30
C LEU A 127 7.91 4.33 2.66
N GLU A 128 7.97 3.57 3.76
CA GLU A 128 7.93 4.15 5.11
C GLU A 128 9.03 5.19 5.30
N ARG A 129 10.27 4.81 5.00
CA ARG A 129 11.44 5.68 5.16
C ARG A 129 11.26 6.97 4.37
N LYS A 130 10.92 6.89 3.08
CA LYS A 130 10.78 8.06 2.21
C LYS A 130 9.61 8.96 2.59
N VAL A 131 8.49 8.40 3.05
CA VAL A 131 7.34 9.19 3.48
C VAL A 131 7.64 9.91 4.80
N TYR A 132 8.29 9.23 5.74
CA TYR A 132 8.73 9.85 7.00
C TYR A 132 9.76 10.96 6.76
N GLU A 133 10.73 10.74 5.87
CA GLU A 133 11.68 11.75 5.42
C GLU A 133 10.98 12.96 4.79
N PHE A 134 9.98 12.72 3.92
CA PHE A 134 9.21 13.80 3.28
C PHE A 134 8.44 14.70 4.28
N TYR A 135 7.98 14.13 5.41
CA TYR A 135 7.26 14.87 6.44
C TYR A 135 8.15 15.31 7.61
N ASP A 136 9.47 15.17 7.50
CA ASP A 136 10.43 15.49 8.55
C ASP A 136 10.09 14.82 9.89
N LYS A 137 9.82 13.51 9.82
CA LYS A 137 9.50 12.67 10.98
C LYS A 137 10.51 11.54 11.14
N THR A 138 10.79 11.21 12.38
CA THR A 138 11.59 10.02 12.72
C THR A 138 10.73 8.76 12.61
N LEU A 139 11.19 7.80 11.80
CA LEU A 139 10.55 6.49 11.71
C LEU A 139 10.72 5.73 13.04
N PRO A 140 9.66 5.11 13.60
CA PRO A 140 9.78 4.34 14.84
C PRO A 140 10.81 3.20 14.72
N LYS A 141 11.59 2.97 15.78
CA LYS A 141 12.57 1.86 15.83
C LYS A 141 11.88 0.53 15.51
N GLY A 142 12.49 -0.22 14.59
CA GLY A 142 11.99 -1.51 14.12
C GLY A 142 11.04 -1.44 12.91
N GLY A 143 10.63 -0.24 12.44
CA GLY A 143 9.72 -0.10 11.30
C GLY A 143 8.28 -0.48 11.65
N ILE A 144 7.32 0.06 10.90
CA ILE A 144 5.89 -0.09 11.23
C ILE A 144 5.34 -1.38 10.58
N VAL A 145 5.72 -1.64 9.33
CA VAL A 145 5.34 -2.82 8.54
C VAL A 145 5.88 -4.09 9.17
N VAL A 146 7.09 -4.04 9.72
CA VAL A 146 7.73 -5.17 10.43
C VAL A 146 6.86 -5.57 11.62
N LYS A 147 6.59 -4.62 12.52
CA LYS A 147 5.75 -4.84 13.71
C LYS A 147 4.34 -5.30 13.34
N TRP A 148 3.77 -4.74 12.28
CA TRP A 148 2.45 -5.13 11.81
C TRP A 148 2.44 -6.57 11.28
N ILE A 149 3.45 -6.98 10.50
CA ILE A 149 3.57 -8.36 10.02
C ILE A 149 3.73 -9.30 11.21
N GLU A 150 4.72 -9.06 12.09
CA GLU A 150 4.99 -9.93 13.25
C GLU A 150 3.76 -10.14 14.12
N LYS A 151 2.98 -9.09 14.38
CA LYS A 151 1.74 -9.17 15.17
C LYS A 151 0.64 -9.99 14.49
N ASN A 152 0.58 -10.01 13.16
CA ASN A 152 -0.53 -10.57 12.39
C ASN A 152 -0.16 -11.84 11.62
N GLN A 153 1.09 -12.28 11.71
CA GLN A 153 1.58 -13.46 11.01
C GLN A 153 0.98 -14.70 11.65
N LYS A 154 0.22 -15.46 10.86
CA LYS A 154 -0.32 -16.76 11.27
C LYS A 154 0.53 -17.86 10.65
#